data_AF-A0A7S2LEE2-F1
#
_entry.id   AF-A0A7S2LEE2-F1
#
_cell.length_a   1.000
_cell.length_b   1.000
_cell.length_c   1.000
_cell.angle_alpha   90.00
_cell.angle_beta   90.00
_cell.angle_gamma   90.00
#
_symmetry.space_group_name_H-M   'P 1'
#
loop_
_entity.id
_entity.type
_entity.pdbx_description
1 polymer ?
#
loop_
_entity_poly.entity_id
_entity_poly.type
_entity_poly.pdbx_seq_one_letter_code
_entity_poly.pdbx_strand_id
1 'polypeptide(L)'
;TYRRLYDGWPSHWNQVFKFHRNKNGIAVGLNTDWLEDGGNRIPPFGEWIYQYLDNYESKEADLRAYNAWKSCSDDITVVNFHDTKVYLPNGTGPVEVDLATKFACKGIIGASHTCSFLLQQENLQEKHNPSVNHGPDMLAVHAHESGLISPGWKREKVTGKIKRYVASKNPEISSLPMRCPNATTLQRMYDCSLKFQKSVLVAENMTQQMLDFDLGWKQALEQQKFCTWDVKDIVKRKEWKQFFSESF
;
A
#
# COMPACT_ATOMS: atom_id res chain seq x y z
N THR A 1 -1.35 -5.70 17.99
CA THR A 1 -1.32 -4.38 17.33
C THR A 1 -2.25 -4.43 16.14
N TYR A 2 -3.15 -3.46 15.93
CA TYR A 2 -3.97 -3.35 14.71
C TYR A 2 -3.30 -2.42 13.70
N ARG A 3 -3.69 -2.48 12.43
CA ARG A 3 -3.19 -1.56 11.40
C ARG A 3 -3.88 -0.21 11.56
N ARG A 4 -3.11 0.86 11.74
CA ARG A 4 -3.67 2.21 11.82
C ARG A 4 -4.20 2.64 10.45
N LEU A 5 -5.16 3.56 10.46
CA LEU A 5 -5.79 4.01 9.23
C LEU A 5 -4.77 4.54 8.21
N TYR A 6 -3.84 5.37 8.65
CA TYR A 6 -2.80 5.92 7.77
C TYR A 6 -1.88 4.86 7.19
N ASP A 7 -1.62 3.78 7.93
CA ASP A 7 -0.84 2.68 7.42
C ASP A 7 -1.57 2.00 6.27
N GLY A 8 -2.90 2.00 6.29
CA GLY A 8 -3.80 1.39 5.32
C GLY A 8 -3.87 2.09 3.97
N TRP A 9 -3.74 3.42 3.91
CA TRP A 9 -4.05 4.15 2.68
C TRP A 9 -3.16 3.82 1.49
N PRO A 10 -1.82 3.70 1.61
CA PRO A 10 -1.00 3.32 0.46
C PRO A 10 -1.39 1.95 -0.11
N SER A 11 -1.75 1.00 0.76
CA SER A 11 -2.27 -0.29 0.30
C SER A 11 -3.66 -0.16 -0.31
N HIS A 12 -4.53 0.69 0.21
CA HIS A 12 -5.85 0.91 -0.39
C HIS A 12 -5.70 1.49 -1.80
N TRP A 13 -4.88 2.53 -1.96
CA TRP A 13 -4.51 3.08 -3.26
C TRP A 13 -3.96 2.00 -4.19
N ASN A 14 -3.02 1.17 -3.70
CA ASN A 14 -2.47 0.07 -4.46
C ASN A 14 -3.56 -0.90 -4.93
N GLN A 15 -4.48 -1.32 -4.05
CA GLN A 15 -5.57 -2.24 -4.42
C GLN A 15 -6.59 -1.63 -5.38
N VAL A 16 -6.84 -0.32 -5.29
CA VAL A 16 -7.72 0.38 -6.22
C VAL A 16 -7.15 0.34 -7.65
N PHE A 17 -5.84 0.57 -7.80
CA PHE A 17 -5.18 0.68 -9.10
C PHE A 17 -4.39 -0.56 -9.53
N LYS A 18 -4.38 -1.63 -8.71
CA LYS A 18 -3.71 -2.90 -9.03
C LYS A 18 -4.25 -3.54 -10.29
N PHE A 19 -5.55 -3.42 -10.51
CA PHE A 19 -6.24 -4.02 -11.63
C PHE A 19 -7.00 -2.96 -12.43
N HIS A 20 -6.95 -3.08 -13.75
CA HIS A 20 -7.94 -2.50 -14.64
C HIS A 20 -9.32 -3.01 -14.22
N ARG A 21 -10.28 -2.09 -14.09
CA ARG A 21 -11.66 -2.42 -13.78
C ARG A 21 -12.50 -2.07 -15.00
N ASN A 22 -13.37 -2.99 -15.41
CA ASN A 22 -14.33 -2.71 -16.46
C ASN A 22 -15.38 -1.70 -15.98
N LYS A 23 -16.30 -1.30 -16.87
CA LYS A 23 -17.41 -0.36 -16.57
C LYS A 23 -18.29 -0.76 -15.37
N ASN A 24 -18.30 -2.03 -14.98
CA ASN A 24 -19.05 -2.56 -13.84
C ASN A 24 -18.20 -2.62 -12.55
N GLY A 25 -16.97 -2.08 -12.56
CA GLY A 25 -16.06 -2.09 -11.42
C GLY A 25 -15.33 -3.42 -11.19
N ILE A 26 -15.49 -4.41 -12.08
CA ILE A 26 -14.90 -5.75 -11.93
C ILE A 26 -13.45 -5.71 -12.39
N ALA A 27 -12.53 -6.21 -11.56
CA ALA A 27 -11.13 -6.37 -11.92
C ALA A 27 -10.96 -7.37 -13.07
N VAL A 28 -10.40 -6.93 -14.20
CA VAL A 28 -10.28 -7.72 -15.44
C VAL A 28 -8.82 -8.01 -15.82
N GLY A 29 -7.85 -7.21 -15.38
CA GLY A 29 -6.44 -7.44 -15.72
C GLY A 29 -5.52 -6.30 -15.34
N LEU A 30 -4.30 -6.27 -15.90
CA LEU A 30 -3.41 -5.11 -15.82
C LEU A 30 -3.90 -4.02 -16.79
N ASN A 31 -3.56 -2.75 -16.56
CA ASN A 31 -3.82 -1.69 -17.54
C ASN A 31 -2.95 -1.93 -18.78
N THR A 32 -3.56 -2.37 -19.88
CA THR A 32 -2.87 -2.63 -21.15
C THR A 32 -3.02 -1.49 -22.16
N ASP A 33 -4.04 -0.65 -21.97
CA ASP A 33 -4.47 0.31 -22.97
C ASP A 33 -3.95 1.72 -22.66
N TRP A 34 -3.66 2.48 -23.71
CA TRP A 34 -3.37 3.91 -23.61
C TRP A 34 -4.64 4.70 -23.32
N LEU A 35 -4.50 5.99 -22.96
CA LEU A 35 -5.66 6.79 -22.55
C LEU A 35 -6.64 7.00 -23.70
N GLU A 36 -6.12 7.21 -24.91
CA GLU A 36 -6.89 7.32 -26.15
C GLU A 36 -7.64 6.02 -26.51
N ASP A 37 -7.17 4.88 -26.02
CA ASP A 37 -7.78 3.56 -26.23
C ASP A 37 -8.74 3.16 -25.09
N GLY A 38 -9.08 4.09 -24.18
CA GLY A 38 -9.95 3.82 -23.02
C GLY A 38 -9.22 3.34 -21.76
N GLY A 39 -7.89 3.41 -21.76
CA GLY A 39 -7.07 3.18 -20.58
C GLY A 39 -7.24 4.26 -19.51
N ASN A 40 -6.79 3.97 -18.30
CA ASN A 40 -6.88 4.89 -17.16
C ASN A 40 -5.51 5.39 -16.71
N ARG A 41 -5.47 6.65 -16.24
CA ARG A 41 -4.32 7.21 -15.55
C ARG A 41 -4.35 6.80 -14.08
N ILE A 42 -3.21 6.36 -13.56
CA ILE A 42 -3.02 6.16 -12.12
C ILE A 42 -2.57 7.52 -11.53
N PRO A 43 -3.39 8.17 -10.70
CA PRO A 43 -2.99 9.43 -10.05
C PRO A 43 -1.87 9.18 -9.01
N PRO A 44 -0.94 10.13 -8.82
CA PRO A 44 -0.05 10.14 -7.66
C PRO A 44 -0.83 9.99 -6.35
N PHE A 45 -0.26 9.29 -5.36
CA PHE A 45 -0.94 9.00 -4.10
C PHE A 45 -1.50 10.26 -3.44
N GLY A 46 -0.71 11.34 -3.40
CA GLY A 46 -1.12 12.63 -2.83
C GLY A 46 -2.33 13.26 -3.52
N GLU A 47 -2.45 13.14 -4.84
CA GLU A 47 -3.59 13.67 -5.59
C GLU A 47 -4.85 12.82 -5.33
N TRP A 48 -4.69 11.50 -5.31
CA TRP A 48 -5.79 10.58 -5.01
C TRP A 48 -6.31 10.73 -3.58
N ILE A 49 -5.42 10.73 -2.58
CA ILE A 49 -5.83 10.76 -1.18
C ILE A 49 -6.54 12.07 -0.84
N TYR A 50 -6.12 13.20 -1.43
CA TYR A 50 -6.76 14.49 -1.23
C TYR A 50 -8.25 14.46 -1.64
N GLN A 51 -8.55 13.89 -2.82
CA GLN A 51 -9.93 13.74 -3.30
C GLN A 51 -10.71 12.67 -2.51
N TYR A 52 -10.02 11.63 -2.07
CA TYR A 52 -10.63 10.50 -1.39
C TYR A 52 -11.02 10.81 0.06
N LEU A 53 -10.27 11.67 0.75
CA LEU A 53 -10.56 12.07 2.13
C LEU A 53 -11.92 12.75 2.30
N ASP A 54 -12.40 13.47 1.29
CA ASP A 54 -13.72 14.14 1.32
C ASP A 54 -14.88 13.14 1.26
N ASN A 55 -14.66 11.96 0.67
CA ASN A 55 -15.70 10.94 0.47
C ASN A 55 -15.60 9.77 1.47
N TYR A 56 -14.79 9.93 2.52
CA TYR A 56 -14.43 8.85 3.44
C TYR A 56 -15.44 8.63 4.58
N GLU A 57 -16.71 8.99 4.37
CA GLU A 57 -17.79 8.73 5.35
C GLU A 57 -18.11 7.22 5.47
N SER A 58 -17.75 6.40 4.47
CA SER A 58 -18.06 4.96 4.43
C SER A 58 -17.32 4.11 5.48
N LYS A 59 -16.46 4.71 6.32
CA LYS A 59 -15.56 4.01 7.26
C LYS A 59 -16.03 4.00 8.71
N GLU A 60 -17.21 4.58 8.96
CA GLU A 60 -17.98 4.18 10.14
C GLU A 60 -18.34 2.69 10.10
N ALA A 61 -18.36 2.01 8.95
CA ALA A 61 -18.73 0.60 8.88
C ALA A 61 -17.76 -0.31 9.66
N ASP A 62 -16.45 -0.16 9.49
CA ASP A 62 -15.44 -0.97 10.19
C ASP A 62 -15.45 -0.67 11.70
N LEU A 63 -15.60 0.61 12.06
CA LEU A 63 -15.72 1.06 13.44
C LEU A 63 -17.02 0.56 14.10
N ARG A 64 -18.15 0.68 13.41
CA ARG A 64 -19.46 0.18 13.86
C ARG A 64 -19.44 -1.33 14.00
N ALA A 65 -18.81 -2.04 13.06
CA ALA A 65 -18.62 -3.47 13.16
C ALA A 65 -17.78 -3.81 14.40
N TYR A 66 -16.61 -3.17 14.58
CA TYR A 66 -15.78 -3.39 15.76
C TYR A 66 -16.54 -3.10 17.07
N ASN A 67 -17.23 -1.96 17.17
CA ASN A 67 -17.98 -1.58 18.36
C ASN A 67 -19.16 -2.54 18.62
N ALA A 68 -19.88 -2.96 17.57
CA ALA A 68 -20.96 -3.93 17.69
C ALA A 68 -20.42 -5.28 18.18
N TRP A 69 -19.33 -5.77 17.60
CA TRP A 69 -18.66 -6.97 18.07
C TRP A 69 -18.25 -6.81 19.54
N LYS A 70 -17.54 -5.73 19.90
CA LYS A 70 -17.05 -5.51 21.26
C LYS A 70 -18.18 -5.41 22.28
N SER A 71 -19.34 -4.87 21.90
CA SER A 71 -20.52 -4.84 22.77
C SER A 71 -21.12 -6.22 23.05
N CYS A 72 -20.85 -7.20 22.20
CA CYS A 72 -21.36 -8.57 22.31
C CYS A 72 -20.40 -9.52 23.04
N SER A 73 -19.11 -9.17 23.16
CA SER A 73 -18.11 -10.03 23.79
C SER A 73 -16.88 -9.25 24.23
N ASP A 74 -16.43 -9.51 25.45
CA ASP A 74 -15.14 -8.99 25.93
C ASP A 74 -13.95 -9.71 25.28
N ASP A 75 -14.16 -10.91 24.74
CA ASP A 75 -13.13 -11.83 24.21
C ASP A 75 -12.77 -11.59 22.74
N ILE A 76 -12.97 -10.37 22.23
CA ILE A 76 -12.63 -10.04 20.85
C ILE A 76 -11.15 -9.69 20.72
N THR A 77 -10.48 -10.50 19.91
CA THR A 77 -9.08 -10.28 19.55
C THR A 77 -8.98 -9.65 18.16
N VAL A 78 -8.47 -8.41 18.10
CA VAL A 78 -8.16 -7.75 16.84
C VAL A 78 -6.75 -8.13 16.40
N VAL A 79 -6.64 -8.80 15.26
CA VAL A 79 -5.36 -9.23 14.69
C VAL A 79 -5.00 -8.33 13.51
N ASN A 80 -3.79 -7.75 13.49
CA ASN A 80 -3.25 -7.13 12.29
C ASN A 80 -2.72 -8.20 11.35
N PHE A 81 -3.46 -8.44 10.28
CA PHE A 81 -3.11 -9.40 9.25
C PHE A 81 -1.98 -8.96 8.30
N HIS A 82 -1.50 -7.71 8.43
CA HIS A 82 -0.29 -7.24 7.76
C HIS A 82 0.97 -7.38 8.61
N ASP A 83 0.82 -7.68 9.90
CA ASP A 83 1.95 -8.09 10.73
C ASP A 83 2.15 -9.60 10.54
N THR A 84 2.99 -9.94 9.57
CA THR A 84 3.34 -11.32 9.23
C THR A 84 4.26 -11.96 10.27
N LYS A 85 4.65 -11.25 11.33
CA LYS A 85 5.62 -11.77 12.31
C LYS A 85 4.95 -12.48 13.49
N VAL A 86 5.41 -13.67 13.85
CA VAL A 86 5.03 -14.39 15.07
C VAL A 86 6.28 -14.66 15.89
N TYR A 87 6.23 -14.32 17.19
CA TYR A 87 7.31 -14.63 18.12
C TYR A 87 7.21 -16.08 18.56
N LEU A 88 8.29 -16.82 18.37
CA LEU A 88 8.37 -18.21 18.78
C LEU A 88 8.53 -18.33 20.30
N PRO A 89 7.92 -19.36 20.95
CA PRO A 89 8.02 -19.56 22.39
C PRO A 89 9.45 -19.80 22.90
N ASN A 90 10.33 -20.28 22.04
CA ASN A 90 11.73 -20.59 22.34
C ASN A 90 12.65 -19.35 22.35
N GLY A 91 12.12 -18.15 22.10
CA GLY A 91 12.89 -16.90 22.16
C GLY A 91 13.79 -16.64 20.96
N THR A 92 13.74 -17.42 19.88
CA THR A 92 14.59 -17.22 18.68
C THR A 92 14.20 -16.02 17.80
N GLY A 93 13.44 -15.07 18.35
CA GLY A 93 12.95 -13.89 17.63
C GLY A 93 11.68 -14.15 16.80
N PRO A 94 11.21 -13.12 16.08
CA PRO A 94 10.02 -13.22 15.24
C PRO A 94 10.31 -13.97 13.92
N VAL A 95 9.44 -14.91 13.56
CA VAL A 95 9.41 -15.54 12.22
C VAL A 95 8.31 -14.93 11.39
N GLU A 96 8.56 -14.77 10.09
CA GLU A 96 7.54 -14.37 9.13
C GLU A 96 6.66 -15.57 8.77
N VAL A 97 5.34 -15.39 8.79
CA VAL A 97 4.35 -16.44 8.59
C VAL A 97 3.21 -15.95 7.71
N ASP A 98 2.50 -16.88 7.07
CA ASP A 98 1.32 -16.55 6.29
C ASP A 98 0.11 -16.17 7.16
N LEU A 99 -0.96 -15.72 6.49
CA LEU A 99 -2.19 -15.27 7.13
C LEU A 99 -2.85 -16.36 7.99
N ALA A 100 -2.88 -17.59 7.49
CA ALA A 100 -3.51 -18.72 8.16
C ALA A 100 -2.77 -19.10 9.44
N THR A 101 -1.44 -19.14 9.37
CA THR A 101 -0.54 -19.38 10.50
C THR A 101 -0.68 -18.27 11.53
N LYS A 102 -0.68 -17.00 11.10
CA LYS A 102 -0.91 -15.87 12.02
C LYS A 102 -2.25 -15.98 12.73
N PHE A 103 -3.32 -16.30 12.00
CA PHE A 103 -4.66 -16.46 12.56
C PHE A 103 -4.70 -17.59 13.59
N ALA A 104 -4.14 -18.76 13.27
CA ALA A 104 -4.06 -19.86 14.22
C ALA A 104 -3.22 -19.50 15.47
N CYS A 105 -2.08 -18.84 15.29
CA CYS A 105 -1.16 -18.52 16.38
C CYS A 105 -1.60 -17.36 17.28
N LYS A 106 -2.37 -16.40 16.76
CA LYS A 106 -2.73 -15.16 17.48
C LYS A 106 -4.23 -14.90 17.59
N GLY A 107 -5.03 -15.43 16.67
CA GLY A 107 -6.46 -15.20 16.60
C GLY A 107 -7.31 -16.24 17.34
N ILE A 108 -6.78 -17.45 17.57
CA ILE A 108 -7.50 -18.54 18.22
C ILE A 108 -6.82 -18.89 19.55
N ILE A 109 -7.48 -18.55 20.66
CA ILE A 109 -7.03 -18.95 22.00
C ILE A 109 -7.03 -20.49 22.07
N GLY A 110 -5.91 -21.06 22.52
CA GLY A 110 -5.77 -22.53 22.68
C GLY A 110 -5.34 -23.30 21.42
N ALA A 111 -5.19 -22.66 20.25
CA ALA A 111 -4.75 -23.32 19.02
C ALA A 111 -3.22 -23.55 18.94
N SER A 112 -2.57 -23.83 20.07
CA SER A 112 -1.11 -23.99 20.15
C SER A 112 -0.59 -25.11 19.25
N HIS A 113 -1.27 -26.26 19.22
CA HIS A 113 -0.89 -27.40 18.38
C HIS A 113 -1.01 -27.10 16.88
N THR A 114 -2.10 -26.45 16.46
CA THR A 114 -2.29 -26.02 15.07
C THR A 114 -1.24 -25.00 14.66
N CYS A 115 -0.95 -24.01 15.52
CA CYS A 115 0.11 -23.03 15.30
C CYS A 115 1.48 -23.73 15.15
N SER A 116 1.85 -24.63 16.06
CA SER A 116 3.12 -25.37 15.98
C SER A 116 3.22 -26.21 14.72
N PHE A 117 2.16 -26.90 14.32
CA PHE A 117 2.12 -27.67 13.09
C PHE A 117 2.35 -26.79 11.85
N LEU A 118 1.66 -25.64 11.78
CA LEU A 118 1.81 -24.70 10.65
C LEU A 118 3.21 -24.08 10.60
N LEU A 119 3.81 -23.77 11.74
CA LEU A 119 5.19 -23.27 11.83
C LEU A 119 6.23 -24.32 11.39
N GLN A 120 5.93 -25.61 11.50
CA GLN A 120 6.81 -26.71 11.11
C GLN A 120 6.67 -27.09 9.63
N GLN A 121 5.62 -26.64 8.93
CA GLN A 121 5.53 -26.87 7.50
C GLN A 121 6.53 -25.97 6.77
N GLU A 122 7.68 -26.53 6.42
CA GLU A 122 8.78 -25.91 5.65
C GLU A 122 8.35 -25.33 4.28
N ASN A 123 7.10 -25.57 3.86
CA ASN A 123 6.52 -25.14 2.58
C ASN A 123 5.39 -24.10 2.75
N LEU A 124 5.48 -23.21 3.73
CA LEU A 124 4.85 -21.89 3.58
C LEU A 124 5.59 -21.14 2.47
N GLN A 125 5.46 -21.60 1.22
CA GLN A 125 5.80 -20.78 0.06
C GLN A 125 5.09 -19.46 0.28
N GLU A 126 5.88 -18.41 0.45
CA GLU A 126 5.39 -17.05 0.61
C GLU A 126 4.41 -16.78 -0.54
N LYS A 127 3.11 -16.93 -0.28
CA LYS A 127 2.08 -16.35 -1.13
C LYS A 127 2.10 -14.86 -0.82
N HIS A 128 3.19 -14.22 -1.23
CA HIS A 128 3.29 -12.79 -1.16
C HIS A 128 2.19 -12.28 -2.10
N ASN A 129 1.36 -11.39 -1.58
CA ASN A 129 0.51 -10.57 -2.44
C ASN A 129 1.35 -9.33 -2.75
N PRO A 130 2.26 -9.38 -3.76
CA PRO A 130 3.21 -8.31 -3.95
C PRO A 130 2.45 -7.03 -4.19
N SER A 131 2.80 -6.01 -3.41
CA SER A 131 2.41 -4.64 -3.73
C SER A 131 2.94 -4.33 -5.12
N VAL A 132 2.09 -3.83 -6.01
CA VAL A 132 2.52 -3.51 -7.37
C VAL A 132 3.14 -2.11 -7.34
N ASN A 133 4.41 -1.99 -7.69
CA ASN A 133 4.99 -0.67 -7.91
C ASN A 133 4.36 -0.05 -9.18
N HIS A 134 3.53 0.98 -8.99
CA HIS A 134 2.85 1.70 -10.08
C HIS A 134 3.74 2.75 -10.77
N GLY A 135 4.89 3.11 -10.19
CA GLY A 135 5.80 4.12 -10.73
C GLY A 135 6.16 3.91 -12.21
N PRO A 136 6.59 2.69 -12.63
CA PRO A 136 6.89 2.41 -14.04
C PRO A 136 5.72 2.63 -14.99
N ASP A 137 4.49 2.34 -14.56
CA ASP A 137 3.29 2.52 -15.37
C ASP A 137 2.89 3.99 -15.46
N MET A 138 2.91 4.70 -14.32
CA MET A 138 2.71 6.15 -14.29
C MET A 138 3.72 6.87 -15.20
N LEU A 139 4.98 6.41 -15.21
CA LEU A 139 6.03 6.96 -16.04
C LEU A 139 5.81 6.66 -17.54
N ALA A 140 5.38 5.43 -17.87
CA ALA A 140 5.03 5.05 -19.24
C ALA A 140 3.93 5.96 -19.80
N VAL A 141 2.85 6.15 -19.04
CA VAL A 141 1.74 7.03 -19.44
C VAL A 141 2.21 8.46 -19.65
N HIS A 142 3.00 9.00 -18.72
CA HIS A 142 3.45 10.38 -18.82
C HIS A 142 4.43 10.62 -19.98
N ALA A 143 5.32 9.65 -20.25
CA ALA A 143 6.23 9.70 -21.40
C ALA A 143 5.46 9.64 -22.73
N HIS A 144 4.41 8.80 -22.80
CA HIS A 144 3.54 8.70 -23.98
C HIS A 144 2.82 10.03 -24.26
N GLU A 145 2.18 10.62 -23.24
CA GLU A 145 1.52 11.93 -23.34
C GLU A 145 2.47 13.06 -23.73
N SER A 146 3.75 12.93 -23.39
CA SER A 146 4.79 13.90 -23.72
C SER A 146 5.40 13.68 -25.11
N GLY A 147 4.93 12.69 -25.88
CA GLY A 147 5.45 12.35 -27.20
C GLY A 147 6.83 11.67 -27.18
N LEU A 148 7.29 11.17 -26.03
CA LEU A 148 8.55 10.43 -25.91
C LEU A 148 8.43 8.96 -26.32
N ILE A 149 7.21 8.46 -26.54
CA ILE A 149 6.92 7.09 -26.96
C ILE A 149 6.02 7.17 -28.19
N SER A 150 6.44 6.49 -29.27
CA SER A 150 5.65 6.40 -30.49
C SER A 150 4.34 5.60 -30.29
N PRO A 151 3.22 5.98 -30.93
CA PRO A 151 1.91 5.32 -30.75
C PRO A 151 1.85 3.81 -31.07
N GLY A 152 2.84 3.27 -31.80
CA GLY A 152 2.88 1.84 -32.16
C GLY A 152 3.26 0.90 -31.00
N TRP A 153 3.69 1.42 -29.86
CA TRP A 153 4.11 0.60 -28.72
C TRP A 153 2.95 0.28 -27.79
N LYS A 154 2.86 -0.96 -27.31
CA LYS A 154 1.88 -1.35 -26.26
C LYS A 154 2.33 -0.88 -24.88
N ARG A 155 1.43 -0.31 -24.08
CA ARG A 155 1.69 0.17 -22.70
C ARG A 155 2.42 -0.86 -21.85
N GLU A 156 1.92 -2.10 -21.81
CA GLU A 156 2.54 -3.18 -21.03
C GLU A 156 4.02 -3.42 -21.42
N LYS A 157 4.35 -3.36 -22.71
CA LYS A 157 5.73 -3.55 -23.20
C LYS A 157 6.62 -2.38 -22.79
N VAL A 158 6.11 -1.15 -22.86
CA VAL A 158 6.81 0.05 -22.38
C VAL A 158 7.07 -0.06 -20.87
N THR A 159 6.03 -0.32 -20.08
CA THR A 159 6.13 -0.49 -18.62
C THR A 159 7.14 -1.59 -18.25
N GLY A 160 7.14 -2.70 -18.98
CA GLY A 160 8.10 -3.79 -18.80
C GLY A 160 9.55 -3.41 -19.13
N LYS A 161 9.79 -2.57 -20.14
CA LYS A 161 11.11 -2.01 -20.44
C LYS A 161 11.56 -1.02 -19.36
N ILE A 162 10.69 -0.14 -18.88
CA ILE A 162 10.98 0.78 -17.77
C ILE A 162 11.36 0.01 -16.51
N LYS A 163 10.61 -1.03 -16.13
CA LYS A 163 10.92 -1.89 -14.98
C LYS A 163 12.32 -2.49 -15.07
N ARG A 164 12.69 -3.02 -16.25
CA ARG A 164 14.02 -3.59 -16.48
C ARG A 164 15.12 -2.53 -16.46
N TYR A 165 14.87 -1.35 -17.04
CA TYR A 165 15.83 -0.25 -17.01
C TYR A 165 16.13 0.18 -15.57
N VAL A 166 15.09 0.38 -14.76
CA VAL A 166 15.21 0.72 -13.34
C VAL A 166 15.97 -0.38 -12.59
N ALA A 167 15.64 -1.66 -12.79
CA ALA A 167 16.39 -2.76 -12.17
C ALA A 167 17.88 -2.79 -12.59
N SER A 168 18.18 -2.46 -13.86
CA SER A 168 19.54 -2.54 -14.42
C SER A 168 20.48 -1.43 -13.97
N LYS A 169 19.94 -0.24 -13.65
CA LYS A 169 20.75 0.91 -13.24
C LYS A 169 21.17 0.87 -11.78
N ASN A 170 20.75 -0.17 -11.06
CA ASN A 170 20.86 -0.31 -9.62
C ASN A 170 20.56 0.98 -8.83
N PRO A 171 19.59 1.83 -9.24
CA PRO A 171 19.19 2.91 -8.38
C PRO A 171 18.46 2.26 -7.22
N GLU A 172 18.89 2.53 -5.99
CA GLU A 172 17.92 2.47 -4.92
C GLU A 172 16.71 3.29 -5.39
N ILE A 173 15.50 2.75 -5.26
CA ILE A 173 14.26 3.43 -5.67
C ILE A 173 14.19 4.85 -5.06
N SER A 174 14.91 5.07 -3.95
CA SER A 174 15.17 6.35 -3.27
C SER A 174 15.84 7.44 -4.14
N SER A 175 16.50 7.08 -5.25
CA SER A 175 17.22 8.02 -6.12
C SER A 175 16.34 8.67 -7.21
N LEU A 176 15.16 8.09 -7.47
CA LEU A 176 14.17 8.73 -8.34
C LEU A 176 13.47 9.84 -7.55
N PRO A 177 13.25 11.02 -8.16
CA PRO A 177 12.56 12.10 -7.49
C PRO A 177 11.15 11.64 -7.13
N MET A 178 10.79 11.88 -5.87
CA MET A 178 9.52 11.49 -5.28
C MET A 178 8.65 12.73 -5.09
N ARG A 179 7.37 12.62 -5.45
CA ARG A 179 6.33 13.58 -5.15
C ARG A 179 5.53 13.11 -3.94
N CYS A 180 5.62 13.87 -2.86
CA CYS A 180 4.88 13.64 -1.63
C CYS A 180 3.60 14.49 -1.59
N PRO A 181 2.58 14.09 -0.80
CA PRO A 181 1.44 14.96 -0.52
C PRO A 181 1.90 16.27 0.15
N ASN A 182 1.21 17.37 -0.13
CA ASN A 182 1.53 18.66 0.50
C ASN A 182 1.14 18.68 1.99
N ALA A 183 1.63 19.69 2.72
CA ALA A 183 1.38 19.82 4.16
C ALA A 183 -0.10 19.79 4.52
N THR A 184 -0.95 20.48 3.75
CA THR A 184 -2.41 20.47 3.95
C THR A 184 -2.99 19.07 3.83
N THR A 185 -2.58 18.30 2.81
CA THR A 185 -3.05 16.93 2.61
C THR A 185 -2.58 16.01 3.73
N LEU A 186 -1.31 16.13 4.14
CA LEU A 186 -0.74 15.37 5.25
C LEU A 186 -1.44 15.69 6.58
N GLN A 187 -1.80 16.94 6.83
CA GLN A 187 -2.55 17.33 8.02
C GLN A 187 -3.96 16.73 8.00
N ARG A 188 -4.67 16.84 6.87
CA ARG A 188 -6.01 16.24 6.72
C ARG A 188 -5.99 14.72 6.92
N MET A 189 -4.96 14.08 6.37
CA MET A 189 -4.66 12.68 6.63
C MET A 189 -4.50 12.44 8.13
N TYR A 190 -3.53 13.10 8.78
CA TYR A 190 -3.30 12.96 10.22
C TYR A 190 -4.59 13.08 11.04
N ASP A 191 -5.38 14.14 10.82
CA ASP A 191 -6.62 14.40 11.54
C ASP A 191 -7.66 13.30 11.32
N CYS A 192 -7.83 12.82 10.08
CA CYS A 192 -8.73 11.73 9.75
C CYS A 192 -8.32 10.41 10.45
N SER A 193 -7.02 10.10 10.41
CA SER A 193 -6.47 8.93 11.09
C SER A 193 -6.57 9.03 12.60
N LEU A 194 -6.33 10.21 13.17
CA LEU A 194 -6.42 10.47 14.59
C LEU A 194 -7.87 10.37 15.09
N LYS A 195 -8.82 10.89 14.32
CA LYS A 195 -10.26 10.76 14.61
C LYS A 195 -10.66 9.28 14.69
N PHE A 196 -10.25 8.48 13.70
CA PHE A 196 -10.49 7.05 13.71
C PHE A 196 -9.79 6.36 14.89
N GLN A 197 -8.52 6.69 15.14
CA GLN A 197 -7.75 6.15 16.24
C GLN A 197 -8.48 6.37 17.57
N LYS A 198 -8.87 7.60 17.88
CA LYS A 198 -9.58 7.98 19.11
C LYS A 198 -10.87 7.17 19.32
N SER A 199 -11.57 6.83 18.24
CA SER A 199 -12.82 6.07 18.33
C SER A 199 -12.65 4.58 18.67
N VAL A 200 -11.43 4.03 18.55
CA VAL A 200 -11.12 2.63 18.87
C VAL A 200 -10.22 2.47 20.10
N LEU A 201 -9.80 3.57 20.75
CA LEU A 201 -8.95 3.52 21.94
C LEU A 201 -9.71 2.98 23.16
N VAL A 202 -9.03 2.16 23.95
CA VAL A 202 -9.50 1.74 25.28
C VAL A 202 -9.07 2.78 26.32
N ALA A 203 -10.00 3.19 27.19
CA ALA A 203 -9.82 4.29 28.14
C ALA A 203 -8.57 4.13 29.04
N GLU A 204 -8.28 2.91 29.48
CA GLU A 204 -7.20 2.61 30.42
C GLU A 204 -5.78 2.88 29.87
N ASN A 205 -5.60 2.94 28.55
CA ASN A 205 -4.28 3.10 27.91
C ASN A 205 -4.24 4.22 26.85
N MET A 206 -5.15 5.19 26.94
CA MET A 206 -5.34 6.22 25.91
C MET A 206 -4.06 7.04 25.65
N THR A 207 -3.35 7.46 26.71
CA THR A 207 -2.14 8.29 26.59
C THR A 207 -1.02 7.59 25.83
N GLN A 208 -0.69 6.34 26.21
CA GLN A 208 0.37 5.60 25.53
C GLN A 208 0.00 5.30 24.07
N GLN A 209 -1.25 4.91 23.81
CA GLN A 209 -1.70 4.64 22.45
C GLN A 209 -1.66 5.89 21.55
N MET A 210 -1.82 7.08 22.12
CA MET A 210 -1.69 8.34 21.38
C MET A 210 -0.23 8.70 21.11
N LEU A 211 0.66 8.51 22.08
CA LEU A 211 2.10 8.65 21.86
C LEU A 211 2.59 7.69 20.76
N ASP A 212 2.15 6.43 20.82
CA ASP A 212 2.50 5.43 19.82
C ASP A 212 1.97 5.85 18.44
N PHE A 213 0.77 6.44 18.35
CA PHE A 213 0.18 6.95 17.11
C PHE A 213 1.07 8.03 16.49
N ASP A 214 1.43 9.05 17.28
CA ASP A 214 2.25 10.17 16.81
C ASP A 214 3.65 9.72 16.39
N LEU A 215 4.27 8.82 17.16
CA LEU A 215 5.57 8.25 16.81
C LEU A 215 5.50 7.48 15.48
N GLY A 216 4.48 6.63 15.31
CA GLY A 216 4.32 5.87 14.07
C GLY A 216 3.99 6.76 12.86
N TRP A 217 3.25 7.86 13.07
CA TRP A 217 3.01 8.85 12.02
C TRP A 217 4.32 9.54 11.60
N LYS A 218 5.14 9.97 12.55
CA LYS A 218 6.47 10.57 12.27
C LYS A 218 7.37 9.60 11.49
N GLN A 219 7.45 8.35 11.93
CA GLN A 219 8.20 7.31 11.24
C GLN A 219 7.70 7.10 9.80
N ALA A 220 6.39 7.12 9.57
CA ALA A 220 5.83 7.00 8.22
C ALA A 220 6.23 8.15 7.31
N LEU A 221 6.33 9.38 7.84
CA LEU A 221 6.81 10.55 7.11
C LEU A 221 8.31 10.45 6.79
N GLU A 222 9.12 10.07 7.77
CA GLU A 222 10.57 9.87 7.60
C GLU A 222 10.89 8.80 6.54
N GLN A 223 10.10 7.73 6.52
CA GLN A 223 10.20 6.66 5.52
C GLN A 223 9.61 7.03 4.15
N GLN A 224 9.13 8.26 3.96
CA GLN A 224 8.48 8.73 2.73
C GLN A 224 7.34 7.81 2.26
N LYS A 225 6.64 7.18 3.21
CA LYS A 225 5.64 6.13 2.95
C LYS A 225 4.50 6.55 2.03
N PHE A 226 4.20 7.85 2.01
CA PHE A 226 3.12 8.45 1.24
C PHE A 226 3.57 9.02 -0.10
N CYS A 227 4.87 8.97 -0.41
CA CYS A 227 5.40 9.57 -1.62
C CYS A 227 5.33 8.58 -2.79
N THR A 228 5.12 9.10 -3.99
CA THR A 228 5.15 8.34 -5.25
C THR A 228 6.16 8.97 -6.21
N TRP A 229 6.53 8.30 -7.30
CA TRP A 229 7.44 8.89 -8.29
C TRP A 229 6.91 10.23 -8.83
N ASP A 230 7.78 11.24 -8.87
CA ASP A 230 7.50 12.47 -9.60
C ASP A 230 7.76 12.25 -11.09
N VAL A 231 6.81 11.59 -11.76
CA VAL A 231 6.96 11.25 -13.17
C VAL A 231 7.15 12.47 -14.07
N LYS A 232 6.63 13.64 -13.66
CA LYS A 232 6.79 14.90 -14.41
C LYS A 232 8.24 15.37 -14.40
N ASP A 233 8.93 15.17 -13.29
CA ASP A 233 10.35 15.55 -13.18
C ASP A 233 11.28 14.45 -13.68
N ILE A 234 10.90 13.17 -13.54
CA ILE A 234 11.67 12.03 -14.09
C ILE A 234 11.85 12.17 -15.60
N VAL A 235 10.77 12.40 -16.36
CA VAL A 235 10.85 12.46 -17.84
C VAL A 235 11.70 13.63 -18.36
N LYS A 236 11.94 14.65 -17.54
CA LYS A 236 12.77 15.80 -17.93
C LYS A 236 14.27 15.49 -17.88
N ARG A 237 14.68 14.50 -17.10
CA ARG A 237 16.09 14.15 -16.88
C ARG A 237 16.72 13.56 -18.14
N LYS A 238 18.01 13.84 -18.35
CA LYS A 238 18.73 13.49 -19.59
C LYS A 238 18.77 11.97 -19.80
N GLU A 239 19.02 11.21 -18.75
CA GLU A 239 19.11 9.75 -18.78
C GLU A 239 17.79 9.09 -19.22
N TRP A 240 16.66 9.67 -18.81
CA TRP A 240 15.32 9.17 -19.17
C TRP A 240 14.96 9.52 -20.61
N LYS A 241 15.26 10.74 -21.05
CA LYS A 241 15.10 11.13 -22.46
C LYS A 241 15.91 10.22 -23.38
N GLN A 242 17.17 9.96 -23.02
CA GLN A 242 18.03 9.03 -23.74
C GLN A 242 17.45 7.61 -23.77
N PHE A 243 17.02 7.09 -22.61
CA PHE A 243 16.38 5.78 -22.52
C PHE A 243 15.16 5.68 -23.45
N PHE A 244 14.28 6.67 -23.47
CA PHE A 244 13.09 6.66 -24.32
C PHE A 244 13.45 6.72 -25.81
N SER A 245 14.37 7.60 -26.21
CA SER A 245 14.81 7.71 -27.62
C SER A 245 15.50 6.46 -28.17
N GLU A 246 16.20 5.71 -27.32
CA GLU A 246 16.88 4.47 -27.73
C GLU A 246 15.94 3.26 -27.71
N SER A 247 14.83 3.35 -26.96
CA SER A 247 13.97 2.20 -26.67
C SER A 247 12.67 2.17 -27.48
N PHE A 248 12.20 3.29 -28.02
CA PHE A 248 10.85 3.45 -28.59
C PHE A 248 10.80 4.39 -29.80
#